data_AF-A0A1A8BJB1-F1
#
_entry.id   AF-A0A1A8BJB1-F1
#
_cell.length_a   1.000
_cell.length_b   1.000
_cell.length_c   1.000
_cell.angle_alpha   90.00
_cell.angle_beta   90.00
_cell.angle_gamma   90.00
#
_symmetry.space_group_name_H-M   'P 1'
#
loop_
_entity.id
_entity.type
_entity.pdbx_description
1 polymer ?
#
loop_
_entity_poly.entity_id
_entity_poly.type
_entity_poly.pdbx_seq_one_letter_code
_entity_poly.pdbx_strand_id
1 'polypeptide(L)'
;RDCPLAARSAPLLQRLERSMSSVTIPPPACILRPLEVPYRYLFGPGPSNVPPRVLASGSRPIIGHLHPEMYEIMNDIKKGIHYAFQTENNMTIAMSGSGHAAMECAVFNTVEPGESVLIAINGIWGERVAEIAERMG
;
A
#
# COMPACT_ATOMS: atom_id res chain seq x y z
N ARG A 1 -9.03 57.07 13.80
CA ARG A 1 -7.70 56.81 13.20
C ARG A 1 -7.86 55.57 12.35
N ASP A 2 -8.38 55.79 11.16
CA ASP A 2 -8.71 54.79 10.17
C ASP A 2 -7.42 54.24 9.55
N CYS A 3 -7.27 52.92 9.57
CA CYS A 3 -6.15 52.24 8.93
C CYS A 3 -6.62 51.78 7.53
N PRO A 4 -6.03 52.28 6.44
CA PRO A 4 -6.42 51.91 5.09
C PRO A 4 -5.60 50.69 4.64
N LEU A 5 -6.16 49.48 4.81
CA LEU A 5 -5.61 48.24 4.23
C LEU A 5 -6.60 47.55 3.29
N ALA A 6 -7.44 48.34 2.62
CA ALA A 6 -8.27 47.90 1.51
C ALA A 6 -7.61 48.29 0.18
N ALA A 7 -6.57 47.57 -0.25
CA ALA A 7 -6.11 47.50 -1.65
C ALA A 7 -4.82 46.67 -1.73
N ARG A 8 -4.92 45.36 -1.99
CA ARG A 8 -3.84 44.53 -2.61
C ARG A 8 -4.19 43.05 -2.83
N SER A 9 -5.45 42.62 -2.71
CA SER A 9 -5.86 41.21 -2.92
C SER A 9 -6.30 40.86 -4.35
N ALA A 10 -6.48 41.84 -5.23
CA ALA A 10 -6.95 41.62 -6.61
C ALA A 10 -6.02 40.77 -7.52
N PRO A 11 -4.67 40.80 -7.44
CA PRO A 11 -3.85 40.16 -8.46
C PRO A 11 -3.75 38.63 -8.31
N LEU A 12 -4.00 38.09 -7.11
CA LEU A 12 -3.94 36.64 -6.85
C LEU A 12 -5.20 35.92 -7.33
N LEU A 13 -6.38 36.48 -7.08
CA LEU A 13 -7.65 35.96 -7.59
C LEU A 13 -7.70 36.02 -9.13
N GLN A 14 -7.22 37.12 -9.71
CA GLN A 14 -7.19 37.30 -11.17
C GLN A 14 -6.13 36.40 -11.87
N ARG A 15 -5.08 35.97 -11.16
CA ARG A 15 -4.11 34.96 -11.64
C ARG A 15 -4.64 33.53 -11.56
N LEU A 16 -5.44 33.21 -10.54
CA LEU A 16 -6.17 31.93 -10.46
C LEU A 16 -7.21 31.83 -11.58
N GLU A 17 -8.00 32.88 -11.82
CA GLU A 17 -8.99 32.91 -12.91
C GLU A 17 -8.35 32.78 -14.30
N ARG A 18 -7.19 33.42 -14.56
CA ARG A 18 -6.50 33.32 -15.87
C ARG A 18 -5.83 31.98 -16.14
N SER A 19 -5.54 31.16 -15.12
CA SER A 19 -4.91 29.85 -15.32
C SER A 19 -5.92 28.69 -15.35
N MET A 20 -7.16 28.94 -14.96
CA MET A 20 -8.22 27.91 -14.89
C MET A 20 -9.04 27.79 -16.19
N SER A 21 -8.72 28.56 -17.24
CA SER A 21 -9.50 28.58 -18.48
C SER A 21 -9.28 27.38 -19.41
N SER A 22 -8.46 26.40 -19.04
CA SER A 22 -8.13 25.25 -19.90
C SER A 22 -8.49 23.88 -19.32
N VAL A 23 -9.10 23.82 -18.13
CA VAL A 23 -9.46 22.53 -17.52
C VAL A 23 -10.88 22.16 -17.93
N THR A 24 -10.99 21.18 -18.82
CA THR A 24 -12.28 20.65 -19.33
C THR A 24 -12.97 19.69 -18.37
N ILE A 25 -12.24 19.12 -17.42
CA ILE A 25 -12.77 18.18 -16.44
C ILE A 25 -12.90 18.90 -15.10
N PRO A 26 -14.11 19.17 -14.59
CA PRO A 26 -14.27 19.83 -13.30
C PRO A 26 -13.83 18.92 -12.14
N PRO A 27 -13.41 19.47 -10.99
CA PRO A 27 -13.16 18.68 -9.79
C PRO A 27 -14.40 17.87 -9.41
N PRO A 28 -14.28 16.55 -9.19
CA PRO A 28 -15.44 15.72 -8.91
C PRO A 28 -16.03 16.10 -7.54
N ALA A 29 -17.32 16.44 -7.48
CA ALA A 29 -17.94 16.86 -6.22
C ALA A 29 -17.85 15.81 -5.09
N CYS A 30 -17.68 14.53 -5.43
CA CYS A 30 -17.60 13.44 -4.46
C CYS A 30 -16.38 13.51 -3.53
N ILE A 31 -15.22 14.03 -3.97
CA ILE A 31 -14.00 14.11 -3.16
C ILE A 31 -14.01 15.27 -2.16
N LEU A 32 -14.96 16.20 -2.32
CA LEU A 32 -15.13 17.35 -1.42
C LEU A 32 -15.92 16.97 -0.16
N ARG A 33 -16.60 15.81 -0.17
CA ARG A 33 -17.32 15.30 0.99
C ARG A 33 -16.35 14.55 1.91
N PRO A 34 -16.51 14.62 3.24
CA PRO A 34 -15.74 13.80 4.17
C PRO A 34 -15.86 12.31 3.85
N LEU A 35 -14.76 11.57 4.03
CA LEU A 35 -14.76 10.12 3.94
C LEU A 35 -15.39 9.53 5.21
N GLU A 36 -16.57 8.93 5.06
CA GLU A 36 -17.27 8.22 6.13
C GLU A 36 -17.12 6.71 5.93
N VAL A 37 -16.60 6.00 6.94
CA VAL A 37 -16.44 4.55 6.90
C VAL A 37 -17.20 3.93 8.08
N PRO A 38 -18.21 3.06 7.84
CA PRO A 38 -18.96 2.45 8.92
C PRO A 38 -18.11 1.45 9.67
N TYR A 39 -18.20 1.46 11.00
CA TYR A 39 -17.62 0.40 11.81
C TYR A 39 -18.38 -0.91 11.61
N ARG A 40 -17.66 -1.98 11.28
CA ARG A 40 -18.22 -3.33 11.12
C ARG A 40 -17.29 -4.36 11.76
N TYR A 41 -17.87 -5.39 12.35
CA TYR A 41 -17.13 -6.58 12.74
C TYR A 41 -16.86 -7.44 11.49
N LEU A 42 -15.60 -7.82 11.30
CA LEU A 42 -15.13 -8.55 10.13
C LEU A 42 -14.86 -10.01 10.52
N PHE A 43 -15.92 -10.83 10.49
CA PHE A 43 -15.86 -12.27 10.81
C PHE A 43 -15.73 -13.17 9.57
N GLY A 44 -15.49 -12.58 8.40
CA GLY A 44 -15.22 -13.33 7.18
C GLY A 44 -13.77 -13.88 7.13
N PRO A 45 -13.36 -14.49 6.00
CA PRO A 45 -12.02 -15.05 5.83
C PRO A 45 -10.91 -13.99 5.72
N GLY A 46 -11.26 -12.71 5.66
CA GLY A 46 -10.33 -11.58 5.64
C GLY A 46 -10.94 -10.35 4.96
N PRO A 47 -10.38 -9.15 5.22
CA PRO A 47 -9.41 -8.84 6.28
C PRO A 47 -10.05 -8.91 7.67
N SER A 48 -9.23 -8.85 8.73
CA SER A 48 -9.70 -8.80 10.13
C SER A 48 -9.78 -7.36 10.66
N ASN A 49 -10.49 -7.15 11.76
CA ASN A 49 -10.48 -5.86 12.46
C ASN A 49 -9.07 -5.55 13.00
N VAL A 50 -8.61 -4.32 12.78
CA VAL A 50 -7.25 -3.88 13.14
C VAL A 50 -7.17 -3.51 14.63
N PRO A 51 -6.19 -4.04 15.40
CA PRO A 51 -6.00 -3.66 16.80
C PRO A 51 -5.71 -2.16 16.97
N PRO A 52 -6.16 -1.49 18.06
CA PRO A 52 -5.99 -0.05 18.25
C PRO A 52 -4.53 0.43 18.13
N ARG A 53 -3.57 -0.37 18.61
CA ARG A 53 -2.13 -0.07 18.52
C ARG A 53 -1.65 0.06 17.07
N VAL A 54 -2.15 -0.79 16.17
CA VAL A 54 -1.78 -0.79 14.75
C VAL A 54 -2.51 0.33 14.03
N LEU A 55 -3.80 0.55 14.34
CA LEU A 55 -4.57 1.65 13.77
C LEU A 55 -3.91 3.02 14.06
N ALA A 56 -3.48 3.24 15.30
CA ALA A 56 -2.77 4.46 15.70
C ALA A 56 -1.40 4.63 15.00
N SER A 57 -0.80 3.54 14.48
CA SER A 57 0.46 3.63 13.74
C SER A 57 0.27 4.21 12.34
N GLY A 58 -0.91 4.05 11.74
CA GLY A 58 -1.23 4.55 10.40
C GLY A 58 -1.29 6.07 10.30
N SER A 59 -1.41 6.78 11.42
CA SER A 59 -1.42 8.26 11.48
C SER A 59 -0.04 8.85 11.82
N ARG A 60 1.02 8.04 11.88
CA ARG A 60 2.37 8.56 12.16
C ARG A 60 2.95 9.31 10.94
N PRO A 61 3.85 10.29 11.14
CA PRO A 61 4.51 10.99 10.05
C PRO A 61 5.29 10.03 9.14
N ILE A 62 5.32 10.34 7.85
CA ILE A 62 6.14 9.63 6.88
C ILE A 62 7.62 10.00 7.12
N ILE A 63 8.49 8.99 7.08
CA ILE A 63 9.95 9.15 7.08
C ILE A 63 10.53 8.62 5.77
N GLY A 64 11.74 9.05 5.41
CA GLY A 64 12.41 8.63 4.18
C GLY A 64 12.72 7.13 4.20
N HIS A 65 12.43 6.42 3.10
CA HIS A 65 12.57 4.96 3.00
C HIS A 65 14.00 4.42 3.17
N LEU A 66 15.03 5.28 3.06
CA LEU A 66 16.44 4.95 3.30
C LEU A 66 17.01 5.63 4.56
N HIS A 67 16.17 6.18 5.43
CA HIS A 67 16.63 6.73 6.69
C HIS A 67 17.03 5.61 7.67
N PRO A 68 17.97 5.86 8.61
CA PRO A 68 18.40 4.87 9.61
C PRO A 68 17.23 4.21 10.35
N GLU A 69 16.23 5.00 10.75
CA GLU A 69 15.05 4.53 11.48
C GLU A 69 14.21 3.55 10.65
N MET A 70 14.17 3.69 9.32
CA MET A 70 13.50 2.71 8.46
C MET A 70 14.25 1.37 8.42
N TYR A 71 15.58 1.39 8.41
CA TYR A 71 16.36 0.15 8.49
C TYR A 71 16.17 -0.56 9.83
N GLU A 72 16.08 0.18 10.94
CA GLU A 72 15.74 -0.37 12.25
C GLU A 72 14.36 -1.04 12.24
N ILE A 73 13.35 -0.36 11.71
CA ILE A 73 11.99 -0.91 11.55
C ILE A 73 12.01 -2.19 10.70
N MET A 74 12.70 -2.18 9.56
CA MET A 74 12.80 -3.37 8.69
C MET A 74 13.51 -4.53 9.40
N ASN A 75 14.55 -4.26 10.17
CA ASN A 75 15.27 -5.27 10.96
C ASN A 75 14.37 -5.89 12.04
N ASP A 76 13.57 -5.08 12.72
CA ASP A 76 12.63 -5.58 13.73
C ASP A 76 11.47 -6.37 13.10
N ILE A 77 10.98 -5.95 11.93
CA ILE A 77 10.02 -6.73 11.13
C ILE A 77 10.63 -8.10 10.77
N LYS A 78 11.87 -8.14 10.29
CA LYS A 78 12.57 -9.40 9.96
C LYS A 78 12.66 -10.33 11.16
N LYS A 79 13.05 -9.83 12.34
CA LYS A 79 13.06 -10.62 13.59
C LYS A 79 11.66 -11.16 13.93
N GLY A 80 10.63 -10.36 13.73
CA GLY A 80 9.24 -10.77 13.91
C GLY A 80 8.83 -11.90 12.95
N ILE A 81 9.24 -11.82 11.68
CA ILE A 81 9.00 -12.89 10.69
C ILE A 81 9.78 -14.15 11.06
N HIS A 82 11.06 -14.05 11.46
CA HIS A 82 11.85 -15.18 11.95
C HIS A 82 11.14 -15.88 13.11
N TYR A 83 10.62 -15.12 14.07
CA TYR A 83 9.83 -15.66 15.18
C TYR A 83 8.53 -16.30 14.69
N ALA A 84 7.75 -15.65 13.83
CA ALA A 84 6.47 -16.19 13.38
C ALA A 84 6.62 -17.46 12.54
N PHE A 85 7.65 -17.53 11.70
CA PHE A 85 7.93 -18.67 10.81
C PHE A 85 8.89 -19.69 11.43
N GLN A 86 9.45 -19.42 12.61
CA GLN A 86 10.45 -20.24 13.29
C GLN A 86 11.63 -20.60 12.35
N THR A 87 12.27 -19.57 11.77
CA THR A 87 13.38 -19.73 10.81
C THR A 87 14.56 -18.82 11.15
N GLU A 88 15.76 -19.24 10.74
CA GLU A 88 17.00 -18.47 10.82
C GLU A 88 17.47 -17.98 9.43
N ASN A 89 16.66 -18.17 8.38
CA ASN A 89 17.05 -17.83 7.02
C ASN A 89 17.44 -16.35 6.87
N ASN A 90 18.67 -16.11 6.42
CA ASN A 90 19.17 -14.75 6.20
C ASN A 90 18.35 -14.00 5.15
N MET A 91 17.85 -14.69 4.13
CA MET A 91 16.97 -14.14 3.09
C MET A 91 15.52 -14.16 3.56
N THR A 92 15.19 -13.29 4.52
CA THR A 92 13.83 -13.08 5.02
C THR A 92 13.47 -11.61 4.92
N ILE A 93 12.45 -11.29 4.14
CA ILE A 93 12.01 -9.92 3.83
C ILE A 93 10.47 -9.83 3.80
N ALA A 94 9.94 -8.63 4.05
CA ALA A 94 8.54 -8.34 3.79
C ALA A 94 8.38 -7.87 2.34
N MET A 95 7.41 -8.44 1.61
CA MET A 95 7.12 -8.06 0.24
C MET A 95 6.18 -6.85 0.20
N SER A 96 6.49 -5.85 -0.62
CA SER A 96 5.66 -4.67 -0.85
C SER A 96 4.45 -4.99 -1.74
N GLY A 97 3.54 -5.82 -1.24
CA GLY A 97 2.33 -6.25 -1.94
C GLY A 97 1.41 -7.10 -1.06
N SER A 98 0.30 -7.54 -1.63
CA SER A 98 -0.60 -8.49 -0.95
C SER A 98 -0.05 -9.92 -1.00
N GLY A 99 -0.77 -10.89 -0.43
CA GLY A 99 -0.34 -12.30 -0.44
C GLY A 99 -0.08 -12.88 -1.85
N HIS A 100 -0.81 -12.43 -2.87
CA HIS A 100 -0.57 -12.86 -4.25
C HIS A 100 0.77 -12.36 -4.81
N ALA A 101 1.22 -11.17 -4.42
CA ALA A 101 2.52 -10.66 -4.82
C ALA A 101 3.67 -11.48 -4.21
N ALA A 102 3.48 -12.01 -3.00
CA ALA A 102 4.44 -12.93 -2.39
C ALA A 102 4.49 -14.28 -3.14
N MET A 103 3.34 -14.76 -3.61
CA MET A 103 3.24 -15.98 -4.44
C MET A 103 3.97 -15.81 -5.77
N GLU A 104 3.74 -14.69 -6.48
CA GLU A 104 4.46 -14.36 -7.72
C GLU A 104 5.96 -14.23 -7.47
N CYS A 105 6.37 -13.52 -6.41
CA CYS A 105 7.77 -13.36 -6.04
C CYS A 105 8.47 -14.72 -5.84
N ALA A 106 7.81 -15.66 -5.15
CA ALA A 106 8.36 -16.99 -4.92
C ALA A 106 8.56 -17.74 -6.24
N VAL A 107 7.53 -17.82 -7.10
CA VAL A 107 7.60 -18.56 -8.37
C VAL A 107 8.63 -17.92 -9.31
N PHE A 108 8.58 -16.61 -9.50
CA PHE A 108 9.44 -15.89 -10.46
C PHE A 108 10.94 -15.99 -10.13
N ASN A 109 11.30 -16.24 -8.87
CA ASN A 109 12.70 -16.37 -8.45
C ASN A 109 13.16 -17.82 -8.26
N THR A 110 12.26 -18.80 -8.39
CA THR A 110 12.59 -20.22 -8.13
C THR A 110 12.34 -21.16 -9.32
N VAL A 111 11.65 -20.70 -10.36
CA VAL A 111 11.31 -21.50 -11.54
C VAL A 111 11.82 -20.79 -12.80
N GLU A 112 12.53 -21.53 -13.65
CA GLU A 112 12.94 -21.10 -14.99
C GLU A 112 11.99 -21.64 -16.08
N PRO A 113 11.88 -20.97 -17.25
CA PRO A 113 11.06 -21.47 -18.35
C PRO A 113 11.47 -22.87 -18.81
N GLY A 114 10.49 -23.76 -18.98
CA GLY A 114 10.67 -25.16 -19.36
C GLY A 114 10.94 -26.12 -18.20
N GLU A 115 11.06 -25.63 -16.96
CA GLU A 115 11.19 -26.50 -15.79
C GLU A 115 9.86 -27.19 -15.42
N SER A 116 9.97 -28.40 -14.87
CA SER A 116 8.80 -29.14 -14.38
C SER A 116 8.46 -28.74 -12.95
N VAL A 117 7.26 -28.22 -12.71
CA VAL A 117 6.75 -27.82 -11.39
C VAL A 117 5.58 -28.71 -10.98
N LEU A 118 5.64 -29.27 -9.77
CA LEU A 118 4.51 -30.02 -9.18
C LEU A 118 3.65 -29.08 -8.32
N ILE A 119 2.36 -28.99 -8.64
CA ILE A 119 1.41 -28.16 -7.90
C ILE A 119 0.24 -29.03 -7.44
N ALA A 120 0.06 -29.13 -6.12
CA ALA A 120 -1.05 -29.85 -5.53
C ALA A 120 -2.31 -28.95 -5.46
N ILE A 121 -3.20 -29.10 -6.43
CA ILE A 121 -4.43 -28.29 -6.51
C ILE A 121 -5.52 -28.90 -5.62
N ASN A 122 -5.80 -28.23 -4.49
CA ASN A 122 -6.89 -28.56 -3.57
C ASN A 122 -7.87 -27.38 -3.36
N GLY A 123 -7.84 -26.38 -4.25
CA GLY A 123 -8.67 -25.19 -4.21
C GLY A 123 -8.01 -24.02 -4.94
N ILE A 124 -8.61 -22.82 -4.81
CA ILE A 124 -8.24 -21.62 -5.56
C ILE A 124 -6.76 -21.20 -5.43
N TRP A 125 -6.12 -21.52 -4.29
CA TRP A 125 -4.71 -21.19 -4.08
C TRP A 125 -3.79 -22.03 -4.97
N GLY A 126 -4.09 -23.32 -5.16
CA GLY A 126 -3.34 -24.18 -6.07
C GLY A 126 -3.57 -23.80 -7.52
N GLU A 127 -4.83 -23.51 -7.90
CA GLU A 127 -5.18 -23.01 -9.23
C GLU A 127 -4.42 -21.73 -9.57
N ARG A 128 -4.30 -20.81 -8.60
CA ARG A 128 -3.59 -19.55 -8.79
C ARG A 128 -2.09 -19.74 -8.99
N VAL A 129 -1.44 -20.60 -8.20
CA VAL A 129 -0.01 -20.90 -8.38
C VAL A 129 0.22 -21.55 -9.75
N ALA A 130 -0.68 -22.45 -10.18
CA ALA A 130 -0.61 -23.08 -11.49
C ALA A 130 -0.69 -22.05 -12.63
N GLU A 131 -1.64 -21.12 -12.56
CA GLU A 131 -1.75 -20.04 -13.54
C GLU A 131 -0.48 -19.17 -13.58
N ILE A 132 0.12 -18.86 -12.42
CA ILE A 132 1.37 -18.08 -12.35
C ILE A 132 2.53 -18.85 -12.98
N ALA A 133 2.66 -20.15 -12.69
CA ALA A 133 3.70 -21.00 -13.25
C ALA A 133 3.58 -21.14 -14.78
N GLU A 134 2.38 -21.41 -15.31
CA GLU A 134 2.13 -21.49 -16.75
C GLU A 134 2.49 -20.20 -17.50
N ARG A 135 2.30 -19.04 -16.87
CA ARG A 135 2.67 -17.73 -17.45
C ARG A 135 4.18 -17.50 -17.52
N MET A 136 4.97 -18.22 -16.73
CA MET A 136 6.43 -18.12 -16.75
C MET A 136 7.08 -18.94 -17.89
N GLY A 137 6.31 -19.82 -18.53
CA GLY A 137 6.76 -20.69 -19.63
C GLY A 137 7.46 -21.95 -19.12
#